data_AF-G5PZ35-F1
#
_entry.id   AF-G5PZ35-F1
#
_cell.length_a   1.000
_cell.length_b   1.000
_cell.length_c   1.000
_cell.angle_alpha   90.00
_cell.angle_beta   90.00
_cell.angle_gamma   90.00
#
_symmetry.space_group_name_H-M   'P 1'
#
loop_
_entity.id
_entity.type
_entity.pdbx_description
1 polymer ?
#
loop_
_entity_poly.entity_id
_entity_poly.type
_entity_poly.pdbx_seq_one_letter_code
_entity_poly.pdbx_strand_id
1 'polypeptide(L)'
;MLRVPDAASVATAHWLETQLGRKVGASTGTNMWGALQLAARMREAGETGAIVTLLCDSGDRYLDTYYHPAWVSDHIGDLTPWSAAIAKLLTGD
;
A
#
# COMPACT_ATOMS: atom_id res chain seq x y z
N MET A 1 -10.78 4.85 13.06
CA MET A 1 -9.87 3.75 12.67
C MET A 1 -10.18 3.39 11.22
N LEU A 2 -9.19 3.45 10.33
CA LEU A 2 -9.35 3.08 8.92
C LEU A 2 -9.29 1.56 8.80
N ARG A 3 -10.28 0.94 8.16
CA ARG A 3 -10.22 -0.46 7.75
C ARG A 3 -9.62 -0.52 6.35
N VAL A 4 -8.61 -1.36 6.16
CA VAL A 4 -7.91 -1.52 4.88
C VAL A 4 -8.14 -2.94 4.39
N PRO A 5 -8.65 -3.14 3.17
CA PRO A 5 -8.75 -4.47 2.56
C PRO A 5 -7.36 -5.09 2.37
N ASP A 6 -7.22 -6.39 2.60
CA ASP A 6 -5.93 -7.08 2.51
C ASP A 6 -5.27 -6.91 1.13
N ALA A 7 -6.07 -6.97 0.06
CA ALA A 7 -5.60 -6.73 -1.30
C ALA A 7 -5.06 -5.31 -1.52
N ALA A 8 -5.65 -4.30 -0.86
CA ALA A 8 -5.11 -2.94 -0.88
C ALA A 8 -3.75 -2.87 -0.18
N SER A 9 -3.60 -3.55 0.96
CA SER A 9 -2.35 -3.63 1.70
C SER A 9 -1.24 -4.30 0.89
N VAL A 10 -1.51 -5.45 0.27
CA VAL A 10 -0.53 -6.17 -0.56
C VAL A 10 -0.16 -5.37 -1.80
N ALA A 11 -1.15 -4.82 -2.53
CA ALA A 11 -0.89 -3.98 -3.70
C ALA A 11 -0.05 -2.74 -3.34
N THR A 12 -0.32 -2.13 -2.18
CA THR A 12 0.45 -0.96 -1.71
C THR A 12 1.88 -1.35 -1.30
N ALA A 13 2.08 -2.53 -0.71
CA ALA A 13 3.42 -3.04 -0.41
C ALA A 13 4.23 -3.31 -1.70
N HIS A 14 3.61 -3.89 -2.73
CA HIS A 14 4.24 -4.09 -4.04
C HIS A 14 4.59 -2.78 -4.72
N TRP A 15 3.66 -1.81 -4.73
CA TRP A 15 3.94 -0.48 -5.25
C TRP A 15 5.08 0.20 -4.48
N LEU A 16 5.08 0.14 -3.15
CA LEU A 16 6.10 0.79 -2.33
C LEU A 16 7.50 0.19 -2.56
N GLU A 17 7.60 -1.12 -2.85
CA GLU A 17 8.86 -1.72 -3.28
C GLU A 17 9.44 -1.01 -4.51
N THR A 18 8.62 -0.67 -5.50
CA THR A 18 9.07 0.04 -6.71
C THR A 18 9.66 1.42 -6.42
N GLN A 19 9.24 2.03 -5.30
CA GLN A 19 9.70 3.36 -4.89
C GLN A 19 10.96 3.27 -4.01
N LEU A 20 11.06 2.25 -3.17
CA LEU A 20 12.15 2.09 -2.20
C LEU A 20 13.30 1.22 -2.68
N GLY A 21 13.10 0.40 -3.72
CA GLY A 21 14.05 -0.61 -4.16
C GLY A 21 14.24 -1.77 -3.17
N ARG A 22 13.31 -1.95 -2.21
CA ARG A 22 13.33 -3.06 -1.24
C ARG A 22 11.92 -3.55 -0.89
N LYS A 23 11.82 -4.84 -0.57
CA LYS A 23 10.56 -5.48 -0.17
C LYS A 23 10.14 -5.05 1.24
N VAL A 24 8.84 -4.97 1.48
CA VAL A 24 8.24 -4.64 2.78
C VAL A 24 7.10 -5.59 3.13
N GLY A 25 6.82 -5.78 4.42
CA GLY A 25 5.66 -6.56 4.84
C GLY A 25 4.32 -5.89 4.50
N ALA A 26 3.24 -6.68 4.41
CA ALA A 26 1.90 -6.17 4.08
C ALA A 26 1.37 -5.15 5.11
N SER A 27 1.79 -5.22 6.37
CA SER A 27 1.43 -4.22 7.40
C SER A 27 1.99 -2.83 7.09
N THR A 28 3.18 -2.77 6.48
CA THR A 28 3.73 -1.54 5.91
C THR A 28 2.85 -1.03 4.77
N GLY A 29 2.35 -1.92 3.92
CA GLY A 29 1.37 -1.59 2.88
C GLY A 29 0.08 -1.00 3.46
N THR A 30 -0.47 -1.58 4.53
CA THR A 30 -1.63 -1.02 5.26
C THR A 30 -1.37 0.41 5.74
N ASN A 31 -0.22 0.62 6.38
CA ASN A 31 0.21 1.92 6.90
C ASN A 31 0.36 2.96 5.78
N MET A 32 0.98 2.57 4.66
CA MET A 32 1.21 3.45 3.53
C MET A 32 -0.09 3.77 2.79
N TRP A 33 -1.01 2.82 2.65
CA TRP A 33 -2.34 3.05 2.08
C TRP A 33 -3.11 4.11 2.86
N GLY A 34 -3.09 4.01 4.20
CA GLY A 34 -3.68 5.03 5.08
C GLY A 34 -3.01 6.40 4.94
N ALA A 35 -1.69 6.43 4.82
CA ALA A 35 -0.94 7.67 4.62
C ALA A 35 -1.28 8.35 3.28
N LEU A 36 -1.38 7.60 2.19
CA LEU A 36 -1.79 8.12 0.87
C LEU A 36 -3.22 8.70 0.91
N GLN A 37 -4.15 8.00 1.55
CA GLN A 37 -5.52 8.52 1.70
C GLN A 37 -5.58 9.77 2.58
N LEU A 38 -4.75 9.86 3.63
CA LEU A 38 -4.63 11.09 4.42
C LEU A 38 -4.06 12.24 3.58
N ALA A 39 -3.02 11.99 2.79
CA ALA A 39 -2.42 12.98 1.90
C ALA A 39 -3.44 13.51 0.87
N ALA A 40 -4.24 12.62 0.27
CA ALA A 40 -5.30 13.01 -0.66
C ALA A 40 -6.34 13.92 0.00
N ARG A 41 -6.83 13.56 1.20
CA ARG A 41 -7.79 14.38 1.95
C ARG A 41 -7.21 15.73 2.37
N MET A 42 -5.94 15.77 2.82
CA MET A 42 -5.26 17.02 3.16
C MET A 42 -5.16 17.93 1.93
N ARG A 43 -4.80 17.38 0.77
CA ARG A 43 -4.76 18.11 -0.50
C ARG A 43 -6.12 18.69 -0.88
N GLU A 44 -7.19 17.89 -0.80
CA GLU A 44 -8.57 18.34 -1.06
C GLU A 44 -9.03 19.45 -0.11
N ALA A 45 -8.60 19.40 1.16
CA ALA A 45 -8.90 20.39 2.18
C ALA A 45 -8.00 21.65 2.14
N GLY A 46 -6.98 21.68 1.27
CA GLY A 46 -5.97 22.74 1.25
C GLY A 46 -5.07 22.77 2.50
N GLU A 47 -4.99 21.65 3.23
CA GLU A 47 -4.17 21.50 4.43
C GLU A 47 -2.72 21.14 4.08
N THR A 48 -1.77 21.71 4.83
CA THR A 48 -0.34 21.41 4.68
C THR A 48 0.22 20.86 5.98
N GLY A 49 1.21 19.98 5.89
CA GLY A 49 1.83 19.34 7.05
C GLY A 49 2.63 18.11 6.68
N ALA A 50 3.28 17.51 7.68
CA ALA A 50 4.02 16.26 7.53
C ALA A 50 3.13 15.06 7.91
N ILE A 51 3.16 14.01 7.08
CA ILE A 51 2.57 12.70 7.40
C ILE A 51 3.71 11.76 7.78
N VAL A 52 3.62 11.17 8.96
CA VAL A 52 4.58 10.18 9.45
C VAL A 52 3.92 8.81 9.48
N THR A 53 4.64 7.80 9.03
CA THR A 53 4.21 6.41 9.06
C THR A 53 5.40 5.48 9.36
N LEU A 54 5.12 4.20 9.62
CA LEU A 54 6.12 3.20 10.01
C LEU A 54 6.22 2.08 8.97
N LEU A 55 7.46 1.76 8.56
CA LEU A 55 7.77 0.49 7.90
C LEU A 55 8.01 -0.56 8.99
N CYS A 56 7.16 -1.58 9.05
CA CYS A 56 7.11 -2.51 10.17
C CYS A 56 8.24 -3.55 10.13
N ASP A 57 8.31 -4.33 9.05
CA ASP A 57 9.35 -5.34 8.84
C ASP A 57 9.68 -5.55 7.36
N SER A 58 10.76 -6.30 7.11
CA SER A 58 11.23 -6.60 5.75
C SER A 58 10.25 -7.54 5.03
N GLY A 59 10.05 -7.27 3.73
CA GLY A 59 9.25 -8.12 2.86
C GLY A 59 9.89 -9.47 2.54
N ASP A 60 11.19 -9.64 2.81
CA ASP A 60 11.91 -10.91 2.58
C ASP A 60 11.35 -12.07 3.42
N ARG A 61 10.60 -11.77 4.48
CA ARG A 61 9.91 -12.76 5.31
C ARG A 61 8.67 -13.37 4.63
N TYR A 62 8.23 -12.78 3.52
CA TYR A 62 6.96 -13.07 2.85
C TYR A 62 7.12 -13.44 1.38
N LEU A 63 8.32 -13.93 0.99
CA LEU A 63 8.62 -14.34 -0.38
C LEU A 63 7.69 -15.46 -0.88
N ASP A 64 7.32 -16.38 0.00
CA ASP A 64 6.44 -17.51 -0.30
C ASP A 64 4.94 -17.17 -0.12
N THR A 65 4.61 -15.93 0.26
CA THR A 65 3.22 -15.48 0.47
C THR A 65 2.90 -14.22 -0.32
N TYR A 66 2.99 -13.03 0.29
CA TYR A 66 2.59 -11.76 -0.34
C TYR A 66 3.36 -11.45 -1.63
N TYR A 67 4.56 -11.99 -1.80
CA TYR A 67 5.36 -11.84 -3.03
C TYR A 67 5.30 -13.05 -3.97
N HIS A 68 4.47 -14.05 -3.66
CA HIS A 68 4.24 -15.23 -4.50
C HIS A 68 2.91 -15.08 -5.27
N PRO A 69 2.92 -14.85 -6.60
CA PRO A 69 1.71 -14.49 -7.35
C PRO A 69 0.56 -15.49 -7.23
N ALA A 70 0.84 -16.80 -7.23
CA ALA A 70 -0.20 -17.81 -7.07
C ALA A 70 -0.81 -17.79 -5.67
N TRP A 71 0.01 -17.56 -4.64
CA TRP A 71 -0.49 -17.47 -3.26
C TRP A 71 -1.39 -16.25 -3.09
N VAL A 72 -1.00 -15.11 -3.66
CA VAL A 72 -1.82 -13.90 -3.68
C VAL A 72 -3.14 -14.15 -4.40
N SER A 73 -3.12 -14.77 -5.57
CA SER A 73 -4.35 -15.10 -6.32
C SER A 73 -5.30 -15.97 -5.50
N ASP A 74 -4.77 -16.99 -4.81
CA ASP A 74 -5.58 -17.98 -4.09
C ASP A 74 -6.11 -17.46 -2.74
N HIS A 75 -5.39 -16.55 -2.07
CA HIS A 75 -5.70 -16.12 -0.69
C HIS A 75 -6.11 -14.65 -0.54
N ILE A 76 -5.68 -13.78 -1.45
CA ILE A 76 -5.90 -12.32 -1.36
C ILE A 76 -6.83 -11.83 -2.49
N GLY A 77 -6.71 -12.41 -3.68
CA GLY A 77 -7.49 -12.07 -4.87
C GLY A 77 -6.81 -11.04 -5.77
N ASP A 78 -7.60 -10.38 -6.63
CA ASP A 78 -7.10 -9.46 -7.65
C ASP A 78 -6.59 -8.13 -7.05
N LEU A 79 -5.33 -7.81 -7.34
CA LEU A 79 -4.65 -6.59 -6.91
C LEU A 79 -4.82 -5.43 -7.91
N THR A 80 -5.31 -5.69 -9.12
CA THR A 80 -5.41 -4.71 -10.21
C THR A 80 -6.25 -3.48 -9.85
N PRO A 81 -7.44 -3.62 -9.23
CA PRO A 81 -8.25 -2.47 -8.84
C PRO A 81 -7.53 -1.55 -7.85
N TRP A 82 -6.72 -2.14 -6.96
CA TRP A 82 -5.97 -1.42 -5.94
C TRP A 82 -4.76 -0.71 -6.51
N SER A 83 -4.08 -1.31 -7.48
CA SER A 83 -3.00 -0.64 -8.24
C SER A 83 -3.53 0.60 -8.96
N ALA A 84 -4.71 0.50 -9.58
CA ALA A 84 -5.38 1.65 -10.19
C ALA A 84 -5.78 2.72 -9.16
N ALA A 85 -6.26 2.32 -7.98
CA ALA A 85 -6.60 3.24 -6.91
C ALA A 85 -5.37 3.99 -6.36
N ILE A 86 -4.22 3.30 -6.21
CA ILE A 86 -2.95 3.93 -5.82
C ILE A 86 -2.56 4.98 -6.86
N ALA A 87 -2.64 4.66 -8.16
CA ALA A 87 -2.32 5.62 -9.22
C ALA A 87 -3.16 6.91 -9.12
N LYS A 88 -4.47 6.79 -8.88
CA LYS A 88 -5.36 7.95 -8.68
C LYS A 88 -4.98 8.78 -7.45
N LEU A 89 -4.65 8.13 -6.32
CA LEU A 89 -4.22 8.83 -5.10
C LEU A 89 -2.96 9.68 -5.34
N LEU A 90 -2.06 9.20 -6.21
CA LEU A 90 -0.81 9.87 -6.57
C LEU A 90 -1.00 11.03 -7.57
N THR A 91 -1.87 10.88 -8.57
CA THR A 91 -2.09 11.95 -9.58
C THR A 91 -3.03 13.04 -9.09
N GLY A 92 -3.94 12.72 -8.16
CA GLY A 92 -4.90 13.67 -7.62
C GLY A 92 -6.12 13.94 -8.52
N ASP A 93 -6.37 13.04 -9.47
CA ASP A 93 -7.55 13.03 -10.36
C ASP A 93 -8.66 12.10 -9.84
#